data_AF-A0AA90Q0H1-F1
#
_entry.id   AF-A0AA90Q0H1-F1
#
_cell.length_a   1.000
_cell.length_b   1.000
_cell.length_c   1.000
_cell.angle_alpha   90.00
_cell.angle_beta   90.00
_cell.angle_gamma   90.00
#
_symmetry.space_group_name_H-M   'P 1'
#
loop_
_entity.id
_entity.type
_entity.pdbx_description
1 polymer ?
#
loop_
_entity_poly.entity_id
_entity_poly.type
_entity_poly.pdbx_seq_one_letter_code
_entity_poly.pdbx_strand_id
1 'polypeptide(L)'
;NVGARFSFGKKVSDLEKQITEGKNKHTQSSTIRASKILSISQTKTGCQGCAPESGYYLNIITLYERNANLEKQLKKHSFRIYSFKNSSNKIVYTYLAGPYKTQNNIDKDKATIDKIAQWANNNKNIQPEIYEIRNK
;
A
#
# COMPACT_ATOMS: atom_id res chain seq x y z
N ASN A 1 10.24 -13.76 -74.85
CA ASN A 1 9.58 -13.50 -73.55
C ASN A 1 9.97 -14.58 -72.55
N VAL A 2 11.07 -14.38 -71.82
CA VAL A 2 11.51 -15.25 -70.72
C VAL A 2 11.44 -14.39 -69.47
N GLY A 3 10.38 -14.55 -68.68
CA GLY A 3 10.16 -13.80 -67.44
C GLY A 3 10.80 -14.54 -66.26
N ALA A 4 11.86 -13.97 -65.69
CA ALA A 4 12.40 -14.41 -64.41
C ALA A 4 11.51 -13.89 -63.28
N ARG A 5 10.85 -14.80 -62.54
CA ARG A 5 10.16 -14.48 -61.28
C ARG A 5 11.18 -14.55 -60.14
N PHE A 6 11.49 -13.39 -59.54
CA PHE A 6 12.23 -13.34 -58.29
C PHE A 6 11.25 -13.47 -57.12
N SER A 7 11.20 -14.64 -56.49
CA SER A 7 10.57 -14.81 -55.19
C SER A 7 11.57 -14.43 -54.10
N PHE A 8 11.43 -13.22 -53.56
CA PHE A 8 12.07 -12.86 -52.30
C PHE A 8 11.34 -13.58 -51.17
N GLY A 9 11.82 -14.77 -50.82
CA GLY A 9 11.48 -15.41 -49.55
C GLY A 9 11.91 -14.47 -48.42
N LYS A 10 10.95 -13.87 -47.72
CA LYS A 10 11.20 -13.09 -46.50
C LYS A 10 11.91 -14.01 -45.51
N LYS A 11 13.22 -13.87 -45.39
CA LYS A 11 13.96 -14.28 -44.21
C LYS A 11 13.53 -13.34 -43.09
N VAL A 12 12.49 -13.73 -42.37
CA VAL A 12 12.13 -13.11 -41.10
C VAL A 12 13.30 -13.41 -40.18
N SER A 13 14.08 -12.37 -39.90
CA SER A 13 15.21 -12.42 -38.98
C SER A 13 14.72 -12.93 -37.62
N ASP A 14 15.49 -13.81 -36.98
CA ASP A 14 15.25 -14.31 -35.61
C ASP A 14 15.01 -13.20 -34.56
N LEU A 15 15.24 -11.93 -34.93
CA LEU A 15 14.89 -10.75 -34.16
C LEU A 15 13.37 -10.54 -33.97
N GLU A 16 12.52 -10.88 -34.94
CA GLU A 16 11.07 -10.61 -34.84
C GLU A 16 10.31 -11.64 -33.99
N LYS A 17 10.85 -12.85 -33.82
CA LYS A 17 10.25 -13.86 -32.93
C LYS A 17 10.39 -13.51 -31.45
N GLN A 18 11.42 -12.76 -31.05
CA GLN A 18 11.59 -12.33 -29.65
C GLN A 18 10.63 -11.22 -29.21
N ILE A 19 10.05 -10.47 -30.15
CA ILE A 19 9.21 -9.30 -29.81
C ILE A 19 7.79 -9.74 -29.40
N THR A 20 7.33 -10.91 -29.83
CA THR A 20 5.95 -11.37 -29.55
C THR A 20 5.86 -12.24 -28.29
N GLU A 21 6.97 -12.85 -27.84
CA GLU A 21 7.00 -13.69 -26.63
C GLU A 21 7.58 -12.98 -25.38
N GLY A 22 8.12 -11.76 -25.54
CA GLY A 22 8.64 -10.94 -24.43
C GLY A 22 7.58 -10.18 -23.62
N LYS A 23 6.28 -10.35 -23.90
CA LYS A 23 5.17 -9.74 -23.14
C LYS A 23 4.69 -10.56 -21.95
N ASN A 24 5.47 -11.54 -21.48
CA ASN A 24 5.18 -12.23 -20.22
C ASN A 24 6.04 -11.66 -19.09
N LYS A 25 5.37 -10.81 -18.28
CA LYS A 25 5.65 -10.61 -16.86
C LYS A 25 7.03 -10.05 -16.52
N HIS A 26 7.30 -8.84 -17.00
CA HIS A 26 7.89 -7.86 -16.09
C HIS A 26 6.82 -7.55 -15.02
N THR A 27 6.72 -8.46 -14.05
CA THR A 27 6.10 -8.13 -12.78
C THR A 27 6.99 -7.04 -12.23
N GLN A 28 6.62 -5.77 -12.48
CA GLN A 28 7.06 -4.67 -11.65
C GLN A 28 6.77 -5.15 -10.23
N SER A 29 7.80 -5.62 -9.55
CA SER A 29 7.79 -5.71 -8.11
C SER A 29 7.59 -4.27 -7.68
N SER A 30 6.32 -3.89 -7.50
CA SER A 30 5.90 -2.65 -6.90
C SER A 30 6.20 -2.79 -5.41
N THR A 31 7.50 -2.86 -5.11
CA THR A 31 8.01 -2.99 -3.76
C THR A 31 7.59 -1.73 -3.04
N ILE A 32 6.62 -1.88 -2.14
CA ILE A 32 6.10 -0.78 -1.34
C ILE A 32 7.26 -0.25 -0.50
N ARG A 33 7.61 1.02 -0.68
CA ARG A 33 8.66 1.67 0.11
C ARG A 33 8.04 2.12 1.44
N ALA A 34 8.21 1.31 2.48
CA ALA A 34 7.76 1.67 3.81
C ALA A 34 8.72 2.71 4.43
N SER A 35 8.16 3.78 5.00
CA SER A 35 8.90 4.81 5.72
C SER A 35 9.35 4.34 7.09
N LYS A 36 8.58 3.44 7.72
CA LYS A 36 8.87 2.94 9.06
C LYS A 36 8.48 1.46 9.18
N ILE A 37 9.30 0.69 9.87
CA ILE A 37 9.02 -0.70 10.19
C ILE A 37 8.64 -0.80 11.67
N LEU A 38 7.47 -1.35 11.96
CA LEU A 38 6.99 -1.63 13.32
C LEU A 38 6.95 -3.13 13.55
N SER A 39 7.67 -3.60 14.56
CA SER A 39 7.53 -4.97 15.06
C SER A 39 6.52 -4.96 16.19
N ILE A 40 5.39 -5.65 16.01
CA ILE A 40 4.30 -5.71 16.98
C ILE A 40 4.11 -7.18 17.36
N SER A 41 3.88 -7.47 18.64
CA SER A 41 3.49 -8.81 19.10
C SER A 41 2.12 -8.67 19.76
N GLN A 42 1.06 -8.90 18.98
CA GLN A 42 -0.32 -8.83 19.46
C GLN A 42 -1.14 -10.02 18.98
N THR A 43 -1.92 -10.58 19.90
CA THR A 43 -2.64 -11.86 19.74
C THR A 43 -4.03 -11.73 19.12
N LYS A 44 -4.61 -10.52 19.07
CA LYS A 44 -5.96 -10.29 18.52
C LYS A 44 -5.93 -9.48 17.22
N THR A 45 -5.87 -10.21 16.12
CA THR A 45 -5.85 -9.68 14.75
C THR A 45 -7.17 -9.93 14.01
N GLY A 46 -7.33 -9.43 12.78
CA GLY A 46 -8.47 -9.77 11.91
C GLY A 46 -9.77 -8.98 12.09
N CYS A 47 -9.92 -8.16 13.14
CA CYS A 47 -11.09 -7.31 13.36
C CYS A 47 -10.84 -5.81 13.09
N GLN A 48 -11.89 -5.08 12.67
CA GLN A 48 -11.80 -3.63 12.46
C GLN A 48 -11.52 -2.92 13.80
N GLY A 49 -10.48 -2.08 13.85
CA GLY A 49 -10.06 -1.40 15.08
C GLY A 49 -9.30 -2.28 16.08
N CYS A 50 -8.92 -3.50 15.68
CA CYS A 50 -8.04 -4.38 16.45
C CYS A 50 -6.56 -4.18 16.07
N ALA A 51 -5.70 -4.99 16.67
CA ALA A 51 -4.27 -4.97 16.43
C ALA A 51 -3.97 -5.12 14.93
N PRO A 52 -3.01 -4.34 14.40
CA PRO A 52 -2.57 -4.53 13.03
C PRO A 52 -1.86 -5.87 12.84
N GLU A 53 -2.02 -6.43 11.65
CA GLU A 53 -1.40 -7.67 11.20
C GLU A 53 -0.10 -7.37 10.45
N SER A 54 0.64 -8.40 10.04
CA SER A 54 1.79 -8.20 9.16
C SER A 54 1.33 -7.65 7.80
N GLY A 55 1.87 -6.50 7.38
CA GLY A 55 1.51 -5.87 6.11
C GLY A 55 1.85 -4.39 6.04
N TYR A 56 1.47 -3.75 4.94
CA TYR A 56 1.67 -2.31 4.75
C TYR A 56 0.43 -1.53 5.14
N TYR A 57 0.64 -0.45 5.87
CA TYR A 57 -0.42 0.40 6.40
C TYR A 57 -0.10 1.86 6.14
N LEU A 58 -1.14 2.68 6.01
CA LEU A 58 -1.02 4.14 6.02
C LEU A 58 -1.31 4.65 7.43
N ASN A 59 -0.35 5.33 8.04
CA ASN A 59 -0.50 5.99 9.33
C ASN A 59 -1.25 7.32 9.17
N ILE A 60 -2.44 7.39 9.74
CA ILE A 60 -3.32 8.56 9.60
C ILE A 60 -2.99 9.59 10.67
N ILE A 61 -3.02 9.15 11.93
CA ILE A 61 -2.87 10.00 13.09
C ILE A 61 -2.53 9.16 14.32
N THR A 62 -1.79 9.77 15.24
CA THR A 62 -1.59 9.24 16.60
C THR A 62 -2.23 10.20 17.59
N LEU A 63 -3.16 9.69 18.40
CA LEU A 63 -3.93 10.45 19.38
C LEU A 63 -3.71 9.89 20.79
N TYR A 64 -3.90 10.72 21.82
CA TYR A 64 -3.88 10.26 23.21
C TYR A 64 -5.17 9.55 23.61
N GLU A 65 -6.27 9.82 22.91
CA GLU A 65 -7.58 9.25 23.18
C GLU A 65 -8.22 8.68 21.91
N ARG A 66 -9.18 7.76 22.11
CA ARG A 66 -9.95 7.21 21.00
C ARG A 66 -10.95 8.22 20.47
N ASN A 67 -11.08 8.31 19.15
CA ASN A 67 -11.98 9.24 18.48
C ASN A 67 -13.04 8.47 17.69
N ALA A 68 -14.25 8.38 18.24
CA ALA A 68 -15.36 7.65 17.64
C ALA A 68 -15.80 8.22 16.27
N ASN A 69 -15.61 9.52 16.01
CA ASN A 69 -15.96 10.12 14.72
C ASN A 69 -14.97 9.70 13.64
N LEU A 70 -13.67 9.65 13.97
CA LEU A 70 -12.65 9.13 13.07
C LEU A 70 -12.88 7.65 12.78
N GLU A 71 -13.19 6.85 13.81
CA GLU A 71 -13.52 5.43 13.64
C GLU A 71 -14.74 5.24 12.72
N LYS A 72 -15.79 6.06 12.85
CA LYS A 72 -16.95 6.01 11.94
C LYS A 72 -16.59 6.31 10.49
N GLN A 73 -15.71 7.29 10.24
CA GLN A 73 -15.23 7.58 8.89
C GLN A 73 -14.38 6.43 8.35
N LEU A 74 -13.53 5.86 9.19
CA LEU A 74 -12.63 4.77 8.82
C LEU A 74 -13.32 3.42 8.67
N LYS A 75 -14.52 3.20 9.22
CA LYS A 75 -15.30 1.96 8.99
C LYS A 75 -15.55 1.65 7.52
N LYS A 76 -15.56 2.67 6.66
CA LYS A 76 -15.66 2.51 5.20
C LYS A 76 -14.41 1.85 4.58
N HIS A 77 -13.31 1.86 5.32
CA HIS A 77 -12.02 1.32 4.93
C HIS A 77 -11.60 0.21 5.90
N SER A 78 -10.67 -0.65 5.48
CA SER A 78 -10.04 -1.56 6.43
C SER A 78 -9.09 -0.74 7.31
N PHE A 79 -9.39 -0.65 8.61
CA PHE A 79 -8.54 0.06 9.55
C PHE A 79 -8.19 -0.78 10.78
N ARG A 80 -7.06 -0.43 11.39
CA ARG A 80 -6.48 -1.04 12.58
C ARG A 80 -6.08 0.06 13.55
N ILE A 81 -6.17 -0.24 14.84
CA ILE A 81 -5.76 0.69 15.89
C ILE A 81 -4.64 0.01 16.67
N TYR A 82 -3.50 0.68 16.71
CA TYR A 82 -2.34 0.23 17.46
C TYR A 82 -2.15 1.14 18.67
N SER A 83 -2.20 0.58 19.88
CA SER A 83 -1.94 1.32 21.11
C SER A 83 -0.57 0.97 21.68
N PHE A 84 0.25 1.97 21.99
CA PHE A 84 1.55 1.79 22.63
C PHE A 84 1.83 2.90 23.65
N LYS A 85 2.81 2.67 24.53
CA LYS A 85 3.29 3.69 25.46
C LYS A 85 4.36 4.52 24.76
N ASN A 86 4.14 5.84 24.68
CA ASN A 86 5.15 6.76 24.18
C ASN A 86 6.28 6.93 25.23
N SER A 87 7.37 7.62 24.88
CA SER A 87 8.52 7.91 25.77
C SER A 87 8.12 8.58 27.09
N SER A 88 6.98 9.27 27.12
CA SER A 88 6.39 9.85 28.33
C SER A 88 5.52 8.88 29.15
N ASN A 89 5.59 7.58 28.87
CA ASN A 89 4.80 6.51 29.49
C ASN A 89 3.26 6.66 29.36
N LYS A 90 2.80 7.55 28.48
CA LYS A 90 1.38 7.74 28.15
C LYS A 90 0.96 6.77 27.05
N ILE A 91 -0.23 6.20 27.19
CA ILE A 91 -0.83 5.36 26.15
C ILE A 91 -1.27 6.28 25.01
N VAL A 92 -0.82 5.96 23.80
CA VAL A 92 -1.23 6.63 22.56
C VAL A 92 -1.83 5.60 21.62
N TYR A 93 -2.79 6.03 20.81
CA TYR A 93 -3.52 5.24 19.84
C TYR A 93 -3.20 5.75 18.44
N THR A 94 -2.56 4.91 17.65
CA THR A 94 -2.26 5.16 16.24
C THR A 94 -3.28 4.47 15.35
N TYR A 95 -3.86 5.26 14.45
CA TYR A 95 -4.84 4.80 13.47
C TYR A 95 -4.14 4.47 12.16
N LEU A 96 -4.34 3.24 11.71
CA LEU A 96 -3.69 2.67 10.55
C LEU A 96 -4.75 2.23 9.54
N ALA A 97 -4.67 2.68 8.30
CA ALA A 97 -5.47 2.16 7.19
C ALA A 97 -4.71 1.04 6.49
N GLY A 98 -5.39 -0.08 6.20
CA GLY A 98 -4.81 -1.29 5.60
C GLY A 98 -5.36 -2.59 6.23
N PRO A 99 -4.79 -3.75 5.90
CA PRO A 99 -3.51 -3.95 5.21
C PRO A 99 -3.57 -3.80 3.68
N TYR A 100 -2.53 -3.19 3.10
CA TYR A 100 -2.30 -3.10 1.67
C TYR A 100 -1.30 -4.15 1.18
N LYS A 101 -1.61 -4.79 0.05
CA LYS A 101 -0.75 -5.81 -0.58
C LYS A 101 0.13 -5.27 -1.70
N THR A 102 -0.30 -4.19 -2.36
CA THR A 102 0.37 -3.61 -3.54
C THR A 102 0.34 -2.09 -3.46
N GLN A 103 1.36 -1.44 -4.03
CA GLN A 103 1.47 0.02 -4.09
C GLN A 103 0.24 0.64 -4.79
N ASN A 104 -0.26 0.00 -5.84
CA ASN A 104 -1.43 0.47 -6.58
C ASN A 104 -2.71 0.55 -5.71
N ASN A 105 -2.85 -0.33 -4.71
CA ASN A 105 -3.97 -0.24 -3.76
C ASN A 105 -3.78 0.92 -2.78
N ILE A 106 -2.53 1.20 -2.39
CA ILE A 106 -2.20 2.38 -1.59
C ILE A 106 -2.56 3.63 -2.39
N ASP A 107 -2.12 3.75 -3.64
CA ASP A 107 -2.34 4.95 -4.46
C ASP A 107 -3.83 5.24 -4.71
N LYS A 108 -4.66 4.20 -4.87
CA LYS A 108 -6.13 4.33 -4.99
C LYS A 108 -6.77 4.94 -3.75
N ASP A 109 -6.37 4.45 -2.58
CA ASP A 109 -6.94 4.90 -1.30
C ASP A 109 -6.26 6.17 -0.78
N LYS A 110 -5.04 6.47 -1.24
CA LYS A 110 -4.18 7.54 -0.74
C LYS A 110 -4.90 8.88 -0.71
N ALA A 111 -5.55 9.28 -1.80
CA ALA A 111 -6.27 10.56 -1.84
C ALA A 111 -7.39 10.66 -0.80
N THR A 112 -8.04 9.55 -0.48
CA THR A 112 -9.10 9.49 0.54
C THR A 112 -8.49 9.50 1.95
N ILE A 113 -7.47 8.69 2.17
CA ILE A 113 -6.76 8.61 3.45
C ILE A 113 -6.04 9.92 3.78
N ASP A 114 -5.44 10.60 2.80
CA ASP A 114 -4.83 11.93 2.94
C ASP A 114 -5.86 12.94 3.45
N LYS A 115 -7.07 12.98 2.86
CA LYS A 115 -8.15 13.87 3.32
C LYS A 115 -8.58 13.56 4.75
N ILE A 116 -8.67 12.28 5.10
CA ILE A 116 -9.01 11.84 6.46
C ILE A 116 -7.90 12.25 7.43
N ALA A 117 -6.63 12.08 7.07
CA ALA A 117 -5.49 12.49 7.88
C ALA A 117 -5.47 14.01 8.09
N GLN A 118 -5.70 14.79 7.03
CA GLN A 118 -5.78 16.25 7.09
C GLN A 118 -6.92 16.72 7.99
N TRP A 119 -8.11 16.11 7.86
CA TRP A 119 -9.25 16.38 8.72
C TRP A 119 -8.98 16.00 10.18
N ALA A 120 -8.42 14.82 10.42
CA ALA A 120 -8.15 14.30 11.77
C ALA A 120 -7.08 15.12 12.51
N ASN A 121 -6.06 15.59 11.80
CA ASN A 121 -4.99 16.41 12.38
C ASN A 121 -5.29 17.91 12.35
N ASN A 122 -6.44 18.31 11.79
CA ASN A 122 -6.76 19.71 11.49
C ASN A 122 -5.62 20.43 10.74
N ASN A 123 -4.89 19.71 9.89
CA ASN A 123 -3.71 20.19 9.18
C ASN A 123 -3.72 19.72 7.73
N LYS A 124 -3.88 20.67 6.80
CA LYS A 124 -3.99 20.41 5.36
C LYS A 124 -2.70 19.91 4.71
N ASN A 125 -1.55 20.08 5.37
CA ASN A 125 -0.25 19.68 4.82
C ASN A 125 0.22 18.31 5.32
N ILE A 126 -0.53 17.66 6.20
CA ILE A 126 -0.12 16.36 6.72
C ILE A 126 -0.31 15.28 5.65
N GLN A 127 0.71 14.44 5.50
CA GLN A 127 0.66 13.27 4.63
C GLN A 127 0.84 12.01 5.48
N PRO A 128 -0.02 11.00 5.30
CA PRO A 128 0.08 9.74 6.01
C PRO A 128 1.35 8.98 5.58
N GLU A 129 2.10 8.49 6.55
CA GLU A 129 3.31 7.71 6.31
C GLU A 129 2.98 6.24 6.06
N ILE A 130 3.78 5.55 5.24
CA ILE A 130 3.62 4.11 5.02
C ILE A 130 4.39 3.35 6.09
N TYR A 131 3.67 2.59 6.92
CA TYR A 131 4.24 1.72 7.95
C TYR A 131 4.19 0.27 7.48
N GLU A 132 5.33 -0.41 7.53
CA GLU A 132 5.40 -1.86 7.40
C GLU A 132 5.30 -2.47 8.79
N ILE A 133 4.29 -3.29 9.00
CA ILE A 133 4.08 -3.98 10.26
C ILE A 133 4.54 -5.42 10.07
N ARG A 134 5.38 -5.88 11.00
CA ARG A 134 5.83 -7.27 11.09
C ARG A 134 5.36 -7.83 12.42
N ASN A 135 4.46 -8.81 12.38
CA ASN A 135 4.10 -9.58 13.57
C ASN A 135 5.25 -10.54 13.89
N LYS A 136 5.75 -10.51 15.12
CA LYS A 136 6.80 -11.42 15.62
C LYS A 136 6.21 -12.44 16.58
#